data_AF-A0A2T4CA99-F1
#
_entry.id   AF-A0A2T4CA99-F1
#
_cell.length_a   1.000
_cell.length_b   1.000
_cell.length_c   1.000
_cell.angle_alpha   90.00
_cell.angle_beta   90.00
_cell.angle_gamma   90.00
#
_symmetry.space_group_name_H-M   'P 1'
#
loop_
_entity.id
_entity.type
_entity.pdbx_description
1 polymer ?
#
loop_
_entity_poly.entity_id
_entity_poly.type
_entity_poly.pdbx_seq_one_letter_code
_entity_poly.pdbx_strand_id
1 'polypeptide(L)'
;MLDEPEEETAMKDGPRDLLEEFAIESHPLEAPMSMEDLELLRADIDSDKSPRDLLLDMFDASFDLPKYVRPLTSLPPDDMEFLHAEGALTLPDSALQNALLRAFFEYVHPYVPTLDLDAFLHSIGTPDGSAGQVSLLLLQAVLAAGTAHVELHHLRNGGYQTRKQARTAFLKRVRLLYKYNCELDQMVLTQSLLLITSWQDASDEHGKTWFWIDAAVSHAFAAGLHLEPSVHKPNLSRRKQRLRRRVWWCCFIRDRLLSLGMKRPPRIRDGDFQVAMLEEADFQPEQIRSDDGDHARFEAACVYVRSRKKRAELARMCVAQATLCRSMSFLSSGMYVAPHDSSLSAGTRRAAADGGEQRLFTTYIRDLLEWRDGLPEGVSYRPISSSDIGRDGNTSISLDRAVLHMIYYAAVLCLYRSRFMVLQHDRADASAMEKEMCKIYMQHSAKRIGEISRNIYDHGLDRLLPSMAANIAVSAASVHLLELRGQLQGCGTEPSYRQSRRLMQSMHDIYAGADLSRESLKWHEEDEEEEEQQEEEKQEKSRSSGGQAAAETREEEEEDYLVADADWLKDLEAATCWYVAEPYRADSFLQYPGEGLDVVNEFFAF
;
A
#
# COMPACT_ATOMS: atom_id res chain seq x y z
N MET A 1 63.25 -37.32 60.13
CA MET A 1 63.02 -36.09 60.93
C MET A 1 61.52 -36.01 61.06
N LEU A 2 60.89 -36.71 62.00
CA LEU A 2 60.82 -36.41 63.45
C LEU A 2 60.43 -34.94 63.66
N ASP A 3 59.14 -34.64 63.80
CA ASP A 3 58.48 -34.59 65.12
C ASP A 3 56.94 -34.63 65.01
N GLU A 4 56.34 -35.49 65.83
CA GLU A 4 54.96 -35.46 66.36
C GLU A 4 55.01 -34.81 67.77
N PRO A 5 53.90 -34.67 68.54
CA PRO A 5 52.58 -34.07 68.26
C PRO A 5 52.15 -33.12 69.41
N GLU A 6 50.99 -32.46 69.34
CA GLU A 6 50.17 -32.24 70.56
C GLU A 6 48.66 -32.39 70.25
N GLU A 7 48.10 -33.30 71.03
CA GLU A 7 46.77 -33.90 71.22
C GLU A 7 45.45 -33.17 70.89
N GLU A 8 44.54 -34.04 70.43
CA GLU A 8 43.08 -33.95 70.34
C GLU A 8 42.37 -33.58 71.65
N THR A 9 41.24 -32.87 71.53
CA THR A 9 40.03 -33.27 72.26
C THR A 9 38.84 -33.39 71.31
N ALA A 10 38.32 -34.61 71.24
CA ALA A 10 37.25 -35.03 70.36
C ALA A 10 35.86 -34.64 70.88
N MET A 11 34.94 -34.32 69.96
CA MET A 11 33.53 -34.65 70.14
C MET A 11 32.89 -35.10 68.82
N LYS A 12 32.06 -36.13 68.97
CA LYS A 12 31.54 -37.07 67.98
C LYS A 12 30.26 -36.60 67.29
N ASP A 13 30.05 -37.21 66.12
CA ASP A 13 28.79 -37.63 65.48
C ASP A 13 27.85 -36.62 64.81
N GLY A 14 27.75 -36.78 63.48
CA GLY A 14 26.46 -37.02 62.81
C GLY A 14 25.83 -35.86 62.03
N PRO A 15 25.33 -36.09 60.79
CA PRO A 15 24.99 -35.02 59.84
C PRO A 15 23.63 -34.38 60.13
N ARG A 16 23.57 -33.05 60.11
CA ARG A 16 22.31 -32.29 60.13
C ARG A 16 21.74 -32.17 58.73
N ASP A 17 20.49 -32.60 58.62
CA ASP A 17 19.56 -32.39 57.50
C ASP A 17 19.23 -30.88 57.41
N LEU A 18 19.50 -30.26 56.26
CA LEU A 18 19.32 -28.82 55.99
C LEU A 18 17.94 -28.55 55.35
N LEU A 19 16.86 -28.88 56.06
CA LEU A 19 15.48 -28.67 55.56
C LEU A 19 14.53 -28.00 56.56
N GLU A 20 15.02 -27.26 57.56
CA GLU A 20 14.18 -26.43 58.43
C GLU A 20 14.83 -25.08 58.74
N GLU A 21 14.90 -24.16 57.76
CA GLU A 21 15.12 -22.73 58.09
C GLU A 21 14.57 -21.73 57.04
N PHE A 22 13.56 -22.14 56.25
CA PHE A 22 12.73 -21.22 55.47
C PHE A 22 11.26 -21.32 55.90
N ALA A 23 10.99 -20.99 57.16
CA ALA A 23 9.64 -20.67 57.60
C ALA A 23 9.31 -19.24 57.14
N ILE A 24 8.48 -19.13 56.11
CA ILE A 24 7.89 -17.85 55.66
C ILE A 24 6.85 -17.46 56.72
N GLU A 25 7.09 -16.36 57.43
CA GLU A 25 6.08 -15.74 58.30
C GLU A 25 4.88 -15.29 57.43
N SER A 26 3.72 -15.88 57.70
CA SER A 26 2.46 -15.47 57.09
C SER A 26 2.01 -14.12 57.69
N HIS A 27 2.22 -13.03 56.97
CA HIS A 27 1.57 -11.75 57.26
C HIS A 27 0.03 -11.88 57.09
N PRO A 28 -0.77 -11.28 57.98
CA PRO A 28 -2.23 -11.29 57.83
C PRO A 28 -2.65 -10.47 56.60
N LEU A 29 -3.65 -10.97 55.87
CA LEU A 29 -4.32 -10.28 54.76
C LEU A 29 -4.77 -8.88 55.20
N GLU A 30 -4.16 -7.84 54.63
CA GLU A 30 -4.59 -6.45 54.79
C GLU A 30 -6.03 -6.30 54.27
N ALA A 31 -6.86 -5.58 55.04
CA ALA A 31 -8.23 -5.26 54.66
C ALA A 31 -8.24 -4.41 53.37
N PRO A 32 -9.25 -4.53 52.50
CA PRO A 32 -9.38 -3.64 51.35
C PRO A 32 -9.45 -2.18 51.82
N MET A 33 -8.61 -1.31 51.23
CA MET A 33 -8.60 0.13 51.52
C MET A 33 -10.01 0.71 51.47
N SER A 34 -10.34 1.58 52.43
CA SER A 34 -11.64 2.25 52.43
C SER A 34 -11.73 3.24 51.29
N MET A 35 -12.96 3.61 50.90
CA MET A 35 -13.19 4.59 49.83
C MET A 35 -12.63 5.96 50.19
N GLU A 36 -12.63 6.32 51.47
CA GLU A 36 -12.04 7.56 51.98
C GLU A 36 -10.51 7.54 51.88
N ASP A 37 -9.87 6.38 52.13
CA ASP A 37 -8.41 6.23 51.97
C ASP A 37 -7.98 6.30 50.51
N LEU A 38 -8.79 5.77 49.59
CA LEU A 38 -8.57 5.88 48.14
C LEU A 38 -8.72 7.33 47.65
N GLU A 39 -9.67 8.08 48.20
CA GLU A 39 -9.86 9.50 47.89
C GLU A 39 -8.72 10.35 48.44
N LEU A 40 -8.22 10.06 49.64
CA LEU A 40 -7.02 10.68 50.22
C LEU A 40 -5.77 10.37 49.41
N LEU A 41 -5.57 9.11 49.02
CA LEU A 41 -4.44 8.71 48.18
C LEU A 41 -4.48 9.40 46.81
N ARG A 42 -5.68 9.56 46.24
CA ARG A 42 -5.87 10.28 44.98
C ARG A 42 -5.61 11.77 45.14
N ALA A 43 -6.05 12.39 46.24
CA ALA A 43 -5.78 13.78 46.54
C ALA A 43 -4.28 14.04 46.75
N ASP A 44 -3.56 13.11 47.39
CA ASP A 44 -2.11 13.20 47.57
C ASP A 44 -1.38 13.08 46.22
N ILE A 45 -1.78 12.13 45.37
CA ILE A 45 -1.26 11.99 43.99
C ILE A 45 -1.54 13.24 43.16
N ASP A 46 -2.73 13.82 43.27
CA ASP A 46 -3.09 15.04 42.53
C ASP A 46 -2.38 16.30 43.10
N SER A 47 -1.98 16.29 44.37
CA SER A 47 -1.21 17.37 44.99
C SER A 47 0.27 17.40 44.57
N ASP A 48 0.82 16.24 44.17
CA ASP A 48 2.19 16.09 43.68
C ASP A 48 2.33 16.32 42.16
N LYS A 49 1.22 16.47 41.43
CA LYS A 49 1.21 16.74 39.99
C LYS A 49 1.62 18.19 39.70
N SER A 50 2.47 18.37 38.69
CA SER A 50 2.79 19.73 38.24
C SER A 50 1.55 20.42 37.66
N PRO A 51 1.48 21.76 37.61
CA PRO A 51 0.39 22.48 36.94
C PRO A 51 0.18 22.05 35.48
N ARG A 52 1.24 21.56 34.83
CA ARG A 52 1.20 21.00 33.48
C ARG A 52 0.54 19.62 33.46
N ASP A 53 0.82 18.77 34.45
CA ASP A 53 0.22 17.43 34.57
C ASP A 53 -1.27 17.51 34.93
N LEU A 54 -1.65 18.48 35.78
CA LEU A 54 -3.06 18.77 36.08
C LEU A 54 -3.82 19.30 34.86
N LEU A 55 -3.18 20.17 34.05
CA LEU A 55 -3.75 20.61 32.78
C LEU A 55 -3.87 19.45 31.79
N LEU A 56 -2.84 18.61 31.67
CA LEU A 56 -2.87 17.40 30.82
C LEU A 56 -4.00 16.45 31.23
N ASP A 57 -4.19 16.19 32.53
CA ASP A 57 -5.30 15.37 33.02
C ASP A 57 -6.68 16.00 32.77
N MET A 58 -6.79 17.32 32.89
CA MET A 58 -8.02 18.05 32.55
C MET A 58 -8.34 17.97 31.05
N PHE A 59 -7.32 18.03 30.18
CA PHE A 59 -7.49 17.88 28.74
C PHE A 59 -7.73 16.42 28.33
N ASP A 60 -7.08 15.44 28.96
CA ASP A 60 -7.28 14.01 28.72
C ASP A 60 -8.71 13.59 29.12
N ALA A 61 -9.25 14.19 30.18
CA ALA A 61 -10.67 14.06 30.57
C ALA A 61 -11.65 14.76 29.60
N SER A 62 -11.19 15.68 28.74
CA SER A 62 -12.07 16.50 27.89
C SER A 62 -12.43 15.87 26.55
N PHE A 63 -11.67 14.88 26.06
CA PHE A 63 -11.79 14.37 24.69
C PHE A 63 -12.42 12.96 24.56
N ASP A 64 -12.98 12.40 25.65
CA ASP A 64 -13.74 11.12 25.72
C ASP A 64 -13.15 9.98 24.87
N LEU A 65 -11.82 9.87 24.84
CA LEU A 65 -11.13 8.79 24.15
C LEU A 65 -11.19 7.51 24.98
N PRO A 66 -11.46 6.34 24.38
CA PRO A 66 -11.42 5.07 25.10
C PRO A 66 -10.03 4.80 25.69
N LYS A 67 -9.94 4.16 26.86
CA LYS A 67 -8.66 3.91 27.57
C LYS A 67 -7.71 2.98 26.83
N TYR A 68 -8.20 2.22 25.86
CA TYR A 68 -7.38 1.44 24.94
C TYR A 68 -6.63 2.30 23.92
N VAL A 69 -6.96 3.58 23.77
CA VAL A 69 -6.19 4.54 22.97
C VAL A 69 -5.08 5.09 23.85
N ARG A 70 -3.85 5.11 23.32
CA ARG A 70 -2.70 5.67 24.02
C ARG A 70 -2.92 7.19 24.23
N PRO A 71 -2.73 7.73 25.45
CA PRO A 71 -2.87 9.16 25.72
C PRO A 71 -1.91 10.03 24.91
N LEU A 72 -2.33 11.24 24.58
CA LEU A 72 -1.55 12.23 23.81
C LEU A 72 -0.79 13.18 24.75
N THR A 73 0.24 12.68 25.42
CA THR A 73 0.90 13.41 26.53
C THR A 73 1.85 14.54 26.10
N SER A 74 2.15 14.69 24.80
CA SER A 74 3.19 15.60 24.30
C SER A 74 2.68 16.83 23.55
N LEU A 75 1.36 17.03 23.41
CA LEU A 75 0.80 18.09 22.57
C LEU A 75 0.52 19.38 23.37
N PRO A 76 0.81 20.57 22.80
CA PRO A 76 0.34 21.84 23.33
C PRO A 76 -1.21 21.90 23.41
N PRO A 77 -1.79 22.60 24.41
CA PRO A 77 -3.24 22.75 24.54
C PRO A 77 -3.93 23.31 23.28
N ASP A 78 -3.34 24.34 22.66
CA ASP A 78 -3.90 24.98 21.46
C ASP A 78 -3.97 24.00 20.27
N ASP A 79 -2.94 23.16 20.12
CA ASP A 79 -2.91 22.11 19.10
C ASP A 79 -3.97 21.03 19.37
N MET A 80 -4.17 20.66 20.64
CA MET A 80 -5.23 19.72 21.01
C MET A 80 -6.62 20.26 20.72
N GLU A 81 -6.90 21.53 21.05
CA GLU A 81 -8.18 22.17 20.76
C GLU A 81 -8.43 22.23 19.25
N PHE A 82 -7.41 22.60 18.47
CA PHE A 82 -7.49 22.60 17.00
C PHE A 82 -7.74 21.20 16.44
N LEU A 83 -6.98 20.19 16.86
CA LEU A 83 -7.15 18.80 16.41
C LEU A 83 -8.53 18.25 16.77
N HIS A 84 -9.07 18.62 17.93
CA HIS A 84 -10.42 18.25 18.34
C HIS A 84 -11.48 18.94 17.46
N ALA A 85 -11.36 20.24 17.22
CA ALA A 85 -12.27 21.00 16.35
C ALA A 85 -12.28 20.45 14.90
N GLU A 86 -11.13 19.98 14.42
CA GLU A 86 -10.98 19.33 13.12
C GLU A 86 -11.43 17.84 13.11
N GLY A 87 -11.85 17.32 14.26
CA GLY A 87 -12.35 15.95 14.44
C GLY A 87 -11.25 14.87 14.38
N ALA A 88 -9.98 15.24 14.46
CA ALA A 88 -8.85 14.29 14.45
C ALA A 88 -8.80 13.43 15.72
N LEU A 89 -9.29 13.98 16.84
CA LEU A 89 -9.39 13.29 18.13
C LEU A 89 -10.71 12.53 18.31
N THR A 90 -11.60 12.52 17.32
CA THR A 90 -12.91 11.87 17.43
C THR A 90 -12.93 10.52 16.72
N LEU A 91 -13.46 9.50 17.42
CA LEU A 91 -13.74 8.18 16.84
C LEU A 91 -15.20 8.07 16.39
N PRO A 92 -15.49 7.29 15.32
CA PRO A 92 -16.88 7.01 14.93
C PRO A 92 -17.59 6.17 15.99
N ASP A 93 -18.93 6.15 15.95
CA ASP A 93 -19.72 5.27 16.80
C ASP A 93 -19.36 3.79 16.61
N SER A 94 -19.72 2.94 17.58
CA SER A 94 -19.34 1.52 17.57
C SER A 94 -19.89 0.76 16.35
N ALA A 95 -21.01 1.18 15.75
CA ALA A 95 -21.58 0.49 14.59
C ALA A 95 -20.73 0.75 13.34
N LEU A 96 -20.39 2.02 13.07
CA LEU A 96 -19.53 2.40 11.97
C LEU A 96 -18.09 1.93 12.21
N GLN A 97 -17.55 2.06 13.42
CA GLN A 97 -16.20 1.60 13.78
C GLN A 97 -16.04 0.10 13.48
N ASN A 98 -16.99 -0.72 13.93
CA ASN A 98 -16.95 -2.17 13.69
C ASN A 98 -17.08 -2.51 12.19
N ALA A 99 -17.93 -1.80 11.45
CA ALA A 99 -18.07 -2.00 10.00
C ALA A 99 -16.78 -1.66 9.24
N LEU A 100 -16.10 -0.57 9.62
CA LEU A 100 -14.82 -0.16 9.05
C LEU A 100 -13.70 -1.16 9.37
N LEU A 101 -13.61 -1.63 10.62
CA LEU A 101 -12.64 -2.64 11.03
C LEU A 101 -12.84 -3.96 10.26
N ARG A 102 -14.09 -4.41 10.09
CA ARG A 102 -14.40 -5.60 9.28
C ARG A 102 -13.93 -5.43 7.83
N ALA A 103 -14.26 -4.31 7.21
CA ALA A 103 -13.84 -4.01 5.85
C ALA A 103 -12.31 -3.96 5.70
N PHE A 104 -11.62 -3.37 6.68
CA PHE A 104 -10.17 -3.33 6.74
C PHE A 104 -9.55 -4.73 6.79
N PHE A 105 -9.97 -5.59 7.72
CA PHE A 105 -9.37 -6.92 7.86
C PHE A 105 -9.70 -7.84 6.69
N GLU A 106 -10.87 -7.68 6.08
CA GLU A 106 -11.31 -8.53 4.98
C GLU A 106 -10.63 -8.16 3.64
N TYR A 107 -10.38 -6.87 3.38
CA TYR A 107 -9.97 -6.39 2.05
C TYR A 107 -8.69 -5.54 2.02
N VAL A 108 -8.18 -5.02 3.15
CA VAL A 108 -6.96 -4.18 3.18
C VAL A 108 -5.79 -4.92 3.81
N HIS A 109 -5.98 -5.45 5.02
CA HIS A 109 -4.92 -6.15 5.76
C HIS A 109 -4.28 -7.32 4.99
N PRO A 110 -4.99 -8.09 4.14
CA PRO A 110 -4.35 -9.12 3.31
C PRO A 110 -3.25 -8.59 2.39
N TYR A 111 -3.44 -7.40 1.81
CA TYR A 111 -2.46 -6.74 0.94
C TYR A 111 -1.39 -5.97 1.71
N VAL A 112 -1.74 -5.46 2.90
CA VAL A 112 -0.87 -4.62 3.74
C VAL A 112 -0.90 -5.15 5.19
N PRO A 113 -0.29 -6.33 5.45
CA PRO A 113 -0.34 -7.05 6.74
C PRO A 113 0.57 -6.41 7.81
N THR A 114 0.38 -5.13 8.05
CA THR A 114 1.26 -4.31 8.88
C THR A 114 0.93 -4.40 10.37
N LEU A 115 -0.20 -4.98 10.76
CA LEU A 115 -0.62 -5.06 12.16
C LEU A 115 -0.20 -6.37 12.82
N ASP A 116 -0.02 -6.29 14.14
CA ASP A 116 -0.15 -7.44 15.00
C ASP A 116 -1.63 -7.65 15.32
N LEU A 117 -2.30 -8.46 14.48
CA LEU A 117 -3.75 -8.63 14.48
C LEU A 117 -4.30 -8.99 15.86
N ASP A 118 -3.68 -9.96 16.52
CA ASP A 118 -4.13 -10.44 17.81
C ASP A 118 -3.94 -9.37 18.89
N ALA A 119 -2.76 -8.74 18.98
CA ALA A 119 -2.54 -7.67 19.95
C ALA A 119 -3.48 -6.47 19.73
N PHE A 120 -3.66 -6.07 18.48
CA PHE A 120 -4.53 -4.95 18.10
C PHE A 120 -5.99 -5.21 18.48
N LEU A 121 -6.54 -6.39 18.12
CA LEU A 121 -7.92 -6.74 18.42
C LEU A 121 -8.19 -6.92 19.92
N HIS A 122 -7.19 -7.40 20.68
CA HIS A 122 -7.30 -7.51 22.14
C HIS A 122 -7.36 -6.14 22.80
N SER A 123 -6.49 -5.20 22.41
CA SER A 123 -6.49 -3.86 22.97
C SER A 123 -7.81 -3.13 22.69
N ILE A 124 -8.30 -3.11 21.44
CA ILE A 124 -9.57 -2.43 21.12
C ILE A 124 -10.80 -3.13 21.72
N GLY A 125 -10.72 -4.45 21.95
CA GLY A 125 -11.79 -5.24 22.52
C GLY A 125 -11.92 -5.10 24.05
N THR A 126 -10.97 -4.42 24.68
CA THR A 126 -10.89 -4.27 26.14
C THR A 126 -10.94 -2.79 26.51
N PRO A 127 -12.15 -2.21 26.74
CA PRO A 127 -12.35 -0.76 26.88
C PRO A 127 -11.56 -0.09 28.00
N ASP A 128 -11.15 -0.85 29.03
CA ASP A 128 -10.41 -0.35 30.18
C ASP A 128 -8.90 -0.15 29.93
N GLY A 129 -8.39 -0.60 28.76
CA GLY A 129 -6.98 -0.51 28.39
C GLY A 129 -6.07 -1.56 29.03
N SER A 130 -6.61 -2.50 29.83
CA SER A 130 -5.82 -3.52 30.53
C SER A 130 -5.15 -4.53 29.60
N ALA A 131 -5.70 -4.73 28.40
CA ALA A 131 -5.14 -5.57 27.34
C ALA A 131 -4.13 -4.83 26.43
N GLY A 132 -3.65 -3.66 26.87
CA GLY A 132 -2.73 -2.81 26.12
C GLY A 132 -3.41 -1.67 25.38
N GLN A 133 -2.59 -0.82 24.77
CA GLN A 133 -3.02 0.42 24.13
C GLN A 133 -2.59 0.51 22.67
N VAL A 134 -3.43 1.18 21.86
CA VAL A 134 -3.23 1.43 20.43
C VAL A 134 -3.00 2.92 20.21
N SER A 135 -2.07 3.26 19.33
CA SER A 135 -1.87 4.64 18.88
C SER A 135 -3.10 5.18 18.17
N LEU A 136 -3.53 6.40 18.51
CA LEU A 136 -4.65 7.06 17.85
C LEU A 136 -4.39 7.24 16.35
N LEU A 137 -3.16 7.60 15.96
CA LEU A 137 -2.76 7.73 14.56
C LEU A 137 -2.99 6.43 13.79
N LEU A 138 -2.56 5.31 14.36
CA LEU A 138 -2.71 3.99 13.74
C LEU A 138 -4.18 3.58 13.65
N LEU A 139 -4.95 3.80 14.72
CA LEU A 139 -6.37 3.49 14.73
C LEU A 139 -7.12 4.29 13.67
N GLN A 140 -6.88 5.61 13.59
CA GLN A 140 -7.48 6.45 12.54
C GLN A 140 -7.04 5.99 11.14
N ALA A 141 -5.78 5.57 10.95
CA ALA A 141 -5.29 5.07 9.66
C ALA A 141 -5.97 3.74 9.25
N VAL A 142 -6.19 2.84 10.20
CA VAL A 142 -6.94 1.59 9.99
C VAL A 142 -8.40 1.88 9.60
N LEU A 143 -9.07 2.79 10.32
CA LEU A 143 -10.44 3.20 10.02
C LEU A 143 -10.53 3.92 8.66
N ALA A 144 -9.57 4.79 8.36
CA ALA A 144 -9.46 5.48 7.07
C ALA A 144 -9.30 4.48 5.92
N ALA A 145 -8.47 3.45 6.08
CA ALA A 145 -8.31 2.44 5.05
C ALA A 145 -9.60 1.60 4.84
N GLY A 146 -10.32 1.27 5.93
CA GLY A 146 -11.59 0.53 5.88
C GLY A 146 -12.70 1.23 5.07
N THR A 147 -12.68 2.56 4.99
CA THR A 147 -13.67 3.33 4.23
C THR A 147 -13.72 2.99 2.72
N ALA A 148 -12.67 2.37 2.16
CA ALA A 148 -12.63 1.94 0.76
C ALA A 148 -13.68 0.87 0.46
N HIS A 149 -13.85 -0.09 1.38
CA HIS A 149 -14.57 -1.33 1.11
C HIS A 149 -15.82 -1.51 1.99
N VAL A 150 -16.02 -0.66 2.99
CA VAL A 150 -17.24 -0.70 3.82
C VAL A 150 -18.49 -0.43 2.98
N GLU A 151 -19.61 -1.05 3.31
CA GLU A 151 -20.88 -0.76 2.63
C GLU A 151 -21.32 0.69 2.84
N LEU A 152 -21.82 1.33 1.77
CA LEU A 152 -22.17 2.76 1.77
C LEU A 152 -23.23 3.13 2.82
N HIS A 153 -24.12 2.20 3.19
CA HIS A 153 -25.17 2.46 4.17
C HIS A 153 -24.58 2.76 5.57
N HIS A 154 -23.48 2.11 5.96
CA HIS A 154 -22.79 2.41 7.22
C HIS A 154 -22.21 3.83 7.21
N LEU A 155 -21.63 4.25 6.08
CA LEU A 155 -21.10 5.61 5.92
C LEU A 155 -22.22 6.67 6.01
N ARG A 156 -23.36 6.41 5.36
CA ARG A 156 -24.54 7.29 5.43
C ARG A 156 -25.09 7.43 6.83
N ASN A 157 -25.18 6.33 7.57
CA ASN A 157 -25.60 6.36 8.98
C ASN A 157 -24.62 7.17 9.85
N GLY A 158 -23.33 7.15 9.51
CA GLY A 158 -22.31 7.99 10.14
C GLY A 158 -22.26 9.44 9.63
N GLY A 159 -23.22 9.89 8.82
CA GLY A 159 -23.33 11.28 8.34
C GLY A 159 -22.63 11.58 7.00
N TYR A 160 -22.05 10.58 6.32
CA TYR A 160 -21.36 10.78 5.04
C TYR A 160 -22.26 10.41 3.85
N GLN A 161 -22.51 11.35 2.96
CA GLN A 161 -23.38 11.15 1.79
C GLN A 161 -22.74 10.24 0.73
N THR A 162 -21.42 10.35 0.58
CA THR A 162 -20.64 9.59 -0.41
C THR A 162 -19.43 8.95 0.23
N ARG A 163 -18.92 7.89 -0.41
CA ARG A 163 -17.66 7.24 0.00
C ARG A 163 -16.48 8.20 -0.08
N LYS A 164 -16.42 9.03 -1.12
CA LYS A 164 -15.40 10.06 -1.31
C LYS A 164 -15.37 11.04 -0.13
N GLN A 165 -16.53 11.51 0.32
CA GLN A 165 -16.62 12.40 1.50
C GLN A 165 -16.08 11.74 2.76
N ALA A 166 -16.46 10.49 3.04
CA ALA A 166 -15.93 9.75 4.20
C ALA A 166 -14.41 9.56 4.11
N ARG A 167 -13.91 9.16 2.93
CA ARG A 167 -12.48 8.94 2.69
C ARG A 167 -11.66 10.20 2.92
N THR A 168 -12.08 11.34 2.36
CA THR A 168 -11.43 12.64 2.58
C THR A 168 -11.44 13.02 4.06
N ALA A 169 -12.56 12.85 4.76
CA ALA A 169 -12.67 13.20 6.18
C ALA A 169 -11.73 12.35 7.06
N PHE A 170 -11.77 11.01 6.93
CA PHE A 170 -10.91 10.13 7.73
C PHE A 170 -9.43 10.31 7.40
N LEU A 171 -9.08 10.51 6.12
CA LEU A 171 -7.69 10.77 5.76
C LEU A 171 -7.18 12.09 6.31
N LYS A 172 -8.01 13.14 6.28
CA LYS A 172 -7.67 14.45 6.88
C LYS A 172 -7.27 14.28 8.35
N ARG A 173 -7.99 13.46 9.12
CA ARG A 173 -7.66 13.16 10.52
C ARG A 173 -6.28 12.55 10.67
N VAL A 174 -5.95 11.53 9.87
CA VAL A 174 -4.63 10.87 9.90
C VAL A 174 -3.51 11.85 9.55
N ARG A 175 -3.73 12.68 8.52
CA ARG A 175 -2.75 13.69 8.08
C ARG A 175 -2.50 14.75 9.14
N LEU A 176 -3.55 15.20 9.83
CA LEU A 176 -3.43 16.14 10.94
C LEU A 176 -2.65 15.52 12.10
N LEU A 177 -2.99 14.30 12.53
CA LEU A 177 -2.26 13.60 13.60
C LEU A 177 -0.77 13.40 13.27
N TYR A 178 -0.45 13.12 12.00
CA TYR A 178 0.94 13.04 11.55
C TYR A 178 1.61 14.42 11.57
N LYS A 179 0.97 15.45 11.01
CA LYS A 179 1.50 16.82 10.92
C LYS A 179 1.84 17.41 12.28
N TYR A 180 1.01 17.15 13.30
CA TYR A 180 1.19 17.64 14.66
C TYR A 180 2.05 16.69 15.53
N ASN A 181 2.74 15.71 14.94
CA ASN A 181 3.64 14.79 15.65
C ASN A 181 2.98 14.09 16.84
N CYS A 182 1.71 13.68 16.71
CA CYS A 182 0.97 12.98 17.77
C CYS A 182 1.51 11.56 18.04
N GLU A 183 2.40 11.06 17.20
CA GLU A 183 3.07 9.77 17.35
C GLU A 183 4.56 9.93 17.01
N LEU A 184 5.42 9.29 17.82
CA LEU A 184 6.87 9.35 17.68
C LEU A 184 7.48 7.98 17.37
N ASP A 185 6.74 6.89 17.62
CA ASP A 185 7.18 5.53 17.28
C ASP A 185 7.25 5.38 15.76
N GLN A 186 8.48 5.28 15.25
CA GLN A 186 8.80 5.13 13.84
C GLN A 186 8.13 3.90 13.20
N MET A 187 7.89 2.83 13.97
CA MET A 187 7.13 1.66 13.50
C MET A 187 5.67 2.04 13.24
N VAL A 188 5.05 2.74 14.18
CA VAL A 188 3.64 3.15 14.09
C VAL A 188 3.44 4.18 12.97
N LEU A 189 4.38 5.13 12.84
CA LEU A 189 4.41 6.07 11.71
C LEU A 189 4.48 5.31 10.39
N THR A 190 5.41 4.36 10.25
CA THR A 190 5.53 3.52 9.04
C THR A 190 4.22 2.79 8.71
N GLN A 191 3.63 2.11 9.70
CA GLN A 191 2.37 1.37 9.54
C GLN A 191 1.23 2.29 9.09
N SER A 192 1.06 3.43 9.76
CA SER A 192 -0.03 4.38 9.50
C SER A 192 0.09 5.01 8.11
N LEU A 193 1.30 5.44 7.75
CA LEU A 193 1.56 6.06 6.45
C LEU A 193 1.38 5.06 5.29
N LEU A 194 1.81 3.80 5.46
CA LEU A 194 1.57 2.74 4.47
C LEU A 194 0.09 2.56 4.16
N LEU A 195 -0.78 2.55 5.18
CA LEU A 195 -2.22 2.35 5.01
C LEU A 195 -2.88 3.47 4.19
N ILE A 196 -2.43 4.71 4.37
CA ILE A 196 -2.99 5.86 3.64
C ILE A 196 -2.41 6.03 2.23
N THR A 197 -1.33 5.33 1.86
CA THR A 197 -0.82 5.35 0.48
C THR A 197 -1.84 4.83 -0.53
N SER A 198 -2.87 4.10 -0.08
CA SER A 198 -3.96 3.57 -0.91
C SER A 198 -4.95 4.63 -1.42
N TRP A 199 -4.84 5.89 -0.98
CA TRP A 199 -5.72 6.97 -1.39
C TRP A 199 -4.98 8.13 -2.05
N GLN A 200 -5.68 8.75 -2.99
CA GLN A 200 -5.34 9.98 -3.69
C GLN A 200 -6.58 10.86 -3.67
N ASP A 201 -6.42 12.13 -3.30
CA ASP A 201 -7.46 13.13 -3.52
C ASP A 201 -7.07 13.95 -4.75
N ALA A 202 -8.00 14.09 -5.71
CA ALA A 202 -7.75 14.75 -6.99
C ALA A 202 -7.53 16.27 -6.81
N SER A 203 -8.07 16.86 -5.74
CA SER A 203 -7.91 18.29 -5.43
C SER A 203 -6.66 18.59 -4.59
N ASP A 204 -5.85 17.59 -4.27
CA ASP A 204 -4.69 17.73 -3.40
C ASP A 204 -3.45 18.10 -4.24
N GLU A 205 -3.30 19.40 -4.51
CA GLU A 205 -2.14 19.97 -5.22
C GLU A 205 -0.79 19.58 -4.59
N HIS A 206 -0.77 19.19 -3.31
CA HIS A 206 0.45 19.02 -2.50
C HIS A 206 0.65 17.61 -1.92
N GLY A 207 -0.37 16.74 -1.87
CA GLY A 207 -0.32 15.42 -1.23
C GLY A 207 -0.22 14.24 -2.20
N LYS A 208 0.75 14.29 -3.12
CA LYS A 208 1.05 13.19 -4.06
C LYS A 208 1.30 11.89 -3.28
N THR A 209 0.71 10.76 -3.67
CA THR A 209 0.90 9.43 -3.01
C THR A 209 2.37 9.07 -2.79
N TRP A 210 3.22 9.53 -3.70
CA TRP A 210 4.66 9.47 -3.62
C TRP A 210 5.26 10.04 -2.35
N PHE A 211 4.77 11.18 -1.88
CA PHE A 211 5.20 11.76 -0.61
C PHE A 211 4.96 10.79 0.55
N TRP A 212 3.78 10.18 0.60
CA TRP A 212 3.40 9.29 1.70
C TRP A 212 4.19 7.98 1.72
N ILE A 213 4.47 7.39 0.54
CA ILE A 213 5.34 6.22 0.49
C ILE A 213 6.79 6.59 0.83
N ASP A 214 7.29 7.73 0.35
CA ASP A 214 8.65 8.19 0.64
C ASP A 214 8.84 8.49 2.14
N ALA A 215 7.82 9.06 2.79
CA ALA A 215 7.77 9.27 4.24
C ALA A 215 7.72 7.93 4.99
N ALA A 216 6.86 7.00 4.58
CA ALA A 216 6.79 5.66 5.18
C ALA A 216 8.13 4.91 5.07
N VAL A 217 8.79 4.97 3.91
CA VAL A 217 10.12 4.38 3.69
C VAL A 217 11.16 5.05 4.59
N SER A 218 11.14 6.38 4.70
CA SER A 218 12.05 7.13 5.58
C SER A 218 11.91 6.70 7.05
N HIS A 219 10.68 6.61 7.56
CA HIS A 219 10.41 6.10 8.91
C HIS A 219 10.80 4.63 9.07
N ALA A 220 10.63 3.79 8.03
CA ALA A 220 11.07 2.39 8.07
C ALA A 220 12.60 2.27 8.17
N PHE A 221 13.34 3.13 7.47
CA PHE A 221 14.79 3.22 7.60
C PHE A 221 15.20 3.68 9.00
N ALA A 222 14.60 4.77 9.52
CA ALA A 222 14.86 5.29 10.86
C ALA A 222 14.55 4.25 11.96
N ALA A 223 13.50 3.45 11.79
CA ALA A 223 13.15 2.35 12.69
C ALA A 223 14.13 1.17 12.60
N GLY A 224 14.99 1.10 11.58
CA GLY A 224 15.85 -0.05 11.29
C GLY A 224 15.05 -1.29 10.84
N LEU A 225 14.01 -1.11 10.01
CA LEU A 225 13.22 -2.22 9.46
C LEU A 225 13.88 -2.88 8.24
N HIS A 226 14.78 -2.15 7.56
CA HIS A 226 15.60 -2.63 6.45
C HIS A 226 16.73 -3.61 6.86
N LEU A 227 16.84 -3.91 8.15
CA LEU A 227 17.87 -4.77 8.72
C LEU A 227 17.23 -6.00 9.34
N GLU A 228 17.89 -7.15 9.19
CA GLU A 228 17.40 -8.44 9.65
C GLU A 228 17.26 -8.41 11.18
N PRO A 229 16.03 -8.49 11.73
CA PRO A 229 15.81 -8.29 13.15
C PRO A 229 16.46 -9.39 14.01
N SER A 230 16.63 -10.60 13.47
CA SER A 230 17.29 -11.70 14.19
C SER A 230 18.79 -11.46 14.42
N VAL A 231 19.44 -10.64 13.58
CA VAL A 231 20.86 -10.27 13.70
C VAL A 231 21.02 -8.98 14.51
N HIS A 232 20.24 -7.95 14.17
CA HIS A 232 20.43 -6.59 14.73
C HIS A 232 19.63 -6.35 16.02
N LYS A 233 18.58 -7.14 16.29
CA LYS A 233 17.75 -7.05 17.50
C LYS A 233 17.38 -8.45 18.03
N PRO A 234 18.38 -9.32 18.34
CA PRO A 234 18.14 -10.72 18.70
C PRO A 234 17.27 -10.89 19.95
N ASN A 235 17.27 -9.90 20.85
CA ASN A 235 16.49 -9.90 22.09
C ASN A 235 15.00 -9.58 21.87
N LEU A 236 14.59 -9.14 20.68
CA LEU A 236 13.17 -8.99 20.38
C LEU A 236 12.48 -10.34 20.35
N SER A 237 11.27 -10.41 20.90
CA SER A 237 10.44 -11.62 20.76
C SER A 237 10.24 -11.97 19.29
N ARG A 238 10.17 -13.28 18.98
CA ARG A 238 9.96 -13.76 17.60
C ARG A 238 8.75 -13.10 16.93
N ARG A 239 7.70 -12.83 17.70
CA ARG A 239 6.50 -12.11 17.25
C ARG A 239 6.82 -10.69 16.75
N LYS A 240 7.59 -9.91 17.52
CA LYS A 240 8.03 -8.56 17.11
C LYS A 240 8.98 -8.62 15.91
N GLN A 241 9.88 -9.60 15.84
CA GLN A 241 10.78 -9.78 14.70
C GLN A 241 10.00 -10.06 13.40
N ARG A 242 9.01 -10.97 13.45
CA ARG A 242 8.12 -11.28 12.32
C ARG A 242 7.33 -10.07 11.86
N LEU A 243 6.74 -9.30 12.79
CA LEU A 243 6.03 -8.06 12.48
C LEU A 243 6.93 -7.05 11.76
N ARG A 244 8.17 -6.86 12.23
CA ARG A 244 9.14 -5.96 11.58
C ARG A 244 9.45 -6.39 10.14
N ARG A 245 9.63 -7.69 9.89
CA ARG A 245 9.80 -8.23 8.52
C ARG A 245 8.58 -7.99 7.66
N ARG A 246 7.36 -8.25 8.16
CA ARG A 246 6.11 -7.97 7.43
C ARG A 246 6.00 -6.50 7.03
N VAL A 247 6.25 -5.57 7.96
CA VAL A 247 6.16 -4.13 7.66
C VAL A 247 7.20 -3.68 6.65
N TRP A 248 8.45 -4.17 6.76
CA TRP A 248 9.47 -3.90 5.74
C TRP A 248 9.03 -4.37 4.35
N TRP A 249 8.57 -5.61 4.24
CA TRP A 249 8.10 -6.14 2.95
C TRP A 249 6.86 -5.40 2.43
N CYS A 250 5.99 -4.87 3.29
CA CYS A 250 4.91 -3.97 2.88
C CYS A 250 5.45 -2.69 2.24
N CYS A 251 6.49 -2.06 2.82
CA CYS A 251 7.16 -0.91 2.20
C CYS A 251 7.72 -1.26 0.82
N PHE A 252 8.48 -2.37 0.72
CA PHE A 252 9.09 -2.81 -0.52
C PHE A 252 8.06 -3.09 -1.62
N ILE A 253 7.03 -3.87 -1.29
CA ILE A 253 5.92 -4.18 -2.21
C ILE A 253 5.24 -2.90 -2.66
N ARG A 254 4.88 -2.00 -1.73
CA ARG A 254 4.18 -0.77 -2.08
C ARG A 254 5.01 0.14 -2.98
N ASP A 255 6.30 0.31 -2.68
CA ASP A 255 7.23 1.08 -3.50
C ASP A 255 7.33 0.49 -4.93
N ARG A 256 7.48 -0.82 -5.07
CA ARG A 256 7.56 -1.51 -6.38
C ARG A 256 6.26 -1.39 -7.18
N LEU A 257 5.10 -1.59 -6.55
CA LEU A 257 3.80 -1.54 -7.24
C LEU A 257 3.42 -0.13 -7.67
N LEU A 258 3.71 0.88 -6.84
CA LEU A 258 3.51 2.27 -7.23
C LEU A 258 4.47 2.66 -8.36
N SER A 259 5.73 2.24 -8.29
CA SER A 259 6.73 2.45 -9.35
C SER A 259 6.29 1.83 -10.68
N LEU A 260 5.79 0.59 -10.66
CA LEU A 260 5.20 -0.06 -11.83
C LEU A 260 4.04 0.75 -12.41
N GLY A 261 3.11 1.21 -11.58
CA GLY A 261 1.88 1.87 -12.03
C GLY A 261 2.07 3.31 -12.51
N MET A 262 2.97 4.07 -11.88
CA MET A 262 3.14 5.49 -12.14
C MET A 262 4.41 5.83 -12.93
N LYS A 263 5.07 4.80 -13.45
CA LYS A 263 6.18 4.92 -14.40
C LYS A 263 7.41 5.67 -13.86
N ARG A 264 7.78 5.48 -12.58
CA ARG A 264 9.03 6.00 -11.96
C ARG A 264 9.95 4.90 -11.41
N PRO A 265 11.27 5.13 -11.30
CA PRO A 265 12.15 4.22 -10.59
C PRO A 265 11.77 4.09 -9.10
N PRO A 266 11.89 2.88 -8.51
CA PRO A 266 11.60 2.68 -7.11
C PRO A 266 12.66 3.30 -6.19
N ARG A 267 12.24 3.67 -4.98
CA ARG A 267 13.11 4.31 -3.99
C ARG A 267 13.99 3.32 -3.24
N ILE A 268 13.47 2.13 -2.96
CA ILE A 268 14.22 1.08 -2.25
C ILE A 268 15.06 0.31 -3.27
N ARG A 269 16.39 0.41 -3.21
CA ARG A 269 17.27 -0.39 -4.09
C ARG A 269 17.53 -1.76 -3.46
N ASP A 270 17.74 -2.76 -4.31
CA ASP A 270 17.91 -4.16 -3.85
C ASP A 270 19.14 -4.36 -2.95
N GLY A 271 20.14 -3.46 -3.01
CA GLY A 271 21.33 -3.48 -2.16
C GLY A 271 21.22 -2.68 -0.86
N ASP A 272 20.14 -1.94 -0.62
CA ASP A 272 20.02 -1.03 0.52
C ASP A 272 19.47 -1.70 1.80
N PHE A 273 19.13 -2.99 1.74
CA PHE A 273 18.53 -3.71 2.85
C PHE A 273 19.04 -5.14 2.99
N GLN A 274 18.94 -5.67 4.19
CA GLN A 274 19.35 -7.02 4.56
C GLN A 274 18.21 -7.66 5.34
N VAL A 275 17.13 -8.04 4.66
CA VAL A 275 15.98 -8.69 5.28
C VAL A 275 15.70 -9.97 4.53
N ALA A 276 15.55 -11.08 5.25
CA ALA A 276 15.22 -12.36 4.66
C ALA A 276 13.88 -12.29 3.91
N MET A 277 13.73 -13.12 2.85
CA MET A 277 12.49 -13.20 2.10
C MET A 277 11.32 -13.50 3.04
N LEU A 278 10.18 -12.86 2.79
CA LEU A 278 8.97 -13.08 3.56
C LEU A 278 8.49 -14.54 3.45
N GLU A 279 8.12 -15.15 4.57
CA GLU A 279 7.61 -16.52 4.62
C GLU A 279 6.22 -16.59 5.28
N GLU A 280 5.47 -17.66 5.05
CA GLU A 280 4.14 -17.86 5.68
C GLU A 280 4.21 -17.82 7.23
N ALA A 281 5.30 -18.34 7.80
CA ALA A 281 5.52 -18.36 9.24
C ALA A 281 5.60 -16.94 9.85
N ASP A 282 5.90 -15.94 9.04
CA ASP A 282 5.96 -14.55 9.48
C ASP A 282 4.59 -13.98 9.79
N PHE A 283 3.50 -14.55 9.27
CA PHE A 283 2.14 -14.04 9.47
C PHE A 283 1.48 -14.53 10.75
N GLN A 284 2.06 -15.54 11.41
CA GLN A 284 1.46 -16.19 12.58
C GLN A 284 -0.03 -16.54 12.34
N PRO A 285 -0.35 -17.46 11.41
CA PRO A 285 -1.74 -17.90 11.21
C PRO A 285 -2.32 -18.66 12.40
N GLU A 286 -1.64 -18.71 13.55
CA GLU A 286 -2.09 -19.34 14.78
C GLU A 286 -3.30 -18.60 15.40
N GLN A 287 -3.88 -19.19 16.44
CA GLN A 287 -5.17 -18.77 17.00
C GLN A 287 -5.07 -17.36 17.58
N ILE A 288 -5.99 -16.48 17.17
CA ILE A 288 -6.23 -15.20 17.83
C ILE A 288 -6.89 -15.56 19.16
N ARG A 289 -6.41 -15.02 20.28
CA ARG A 289 -7.03 -15.36 21.58
C ARG A 289 -8.45 -14.79 21.59
N SER A 290 -9.37 -15.50 22.22
CA SER A 290 -10.78 -15.12 22.31
C SER A 290 -11.16 -15.07 23.78
N ASP A 291 -10.69 -14.03 24.47
CA ASP A 291 -11.16 -13.71 25.82
C ASP A 291 -12.37 -12.74 25.70
N ASP A 292 -13.49 -13.12 26.32
CA ASP A 292 -14.77 -12.41 26.49
C ASP A 292 -15.58 -11.88 25.26
N GLY A 293 -16.89 -11.72 25.50
CA GLY A 293 -17.98 -11.82 24.52
C GLY A 293 -18.00 -10.84 23.35
N ASP A 294 -17.49 -9.61 23.48
CA ASP A 294 -17.50 -8.64 22.38
C ASP A 294 -16.38 -8.89 21.36
N HIS A 295 -15.22 -9.40 21.78
CA HIS A 295 -14.19 -9.91 20.86
C HIS A 295 -14.73 -11.11 20.07
N ALA A 296 -15.41 -12.03 20.76
CA ALA A 296 -16.05 -13.18 20.13
C ALA A 296 -17.15 -12.77 19.12
N ARG A 297 -17.91 -11.68 19.39
CA ARG A 297 -18.90 -11.14 18.44
C ARG A 297 -18.27 -10.50 17.21
N PHE A 298 -17.16 -9.77 17.37
CA PHE A 298 -16.43 -9.22 16.23
C PHE A 298 -15.79 -10.33 15.38
N GLU A 299 -15.14 -11.30 16.03
CA GLU A 299 -14.57 -12.48 15.40
C GLU A 299 -15.64 -13.28 14.63
N ALA A 300 -16.80 -13.53 15.25
CA ALA A 300 -17.92 -14.21 14.59
C ALA A 300 -18.40 -13.50 13.31
N ALA A 301 -18.26 -12.17 13.26
CA ALA A 301 -18.72 -11.35 12.14
C ALA A 301 -17.63 -11.06 11.08
N CYS A 302 -16.34 -11.30 11.37
CA CYS A 302 -15.23 -11.08 10.44
C CYS A 302 -14.60 -12.41 10.04
N VAL A 303 -14.88 -12.87 8.81
CA VAL A 303 -14.42 -14.18 8.34
C VAL A 303 -12.90 -14.28 8.30
N TYR A 304 -12.18 -13.22 7.92
CA TYR A 304 -10.73 -13.17 8.01
C TYR A 304 -10.19 -13.42 9.42
N VAL A 305 -10.79 -12.82 10.45
CA VAL A 305 -10.38 -12.96 11.86
C VAL A 305 -10.74 -14.34 12.42
N ARG A 306 -11.87 -14.93 11.99
CA ARG A 306 -12.26 -16.28 12.43
C ARG A 306 -11.48 -17.40 11.74
N SER A 307 -11.23 -17.29 10.43
CA SER A 307 -10.73 -18.40 9.61
C SER A 307 -9.19 -18.40 9.52
N ARG A 308 -8.56 -19.28 10.30
CA ARG A 308 -7.12 -19.59 10.20
C ARG A 308 -6.72 -20.02 8.79
N LYS A 309 -7.54 -20.84 8.12
CA LYS A 309 -7.29 -21.29 6.74
C LYS A 309 -7.24 -20.11 5.78
N LYS A 310 -8.20 -19.18 5.88
CA LYS A 310 -8.23 -17.96 5.07
C LYS A 310 -6.99 -17.09 5.28
N ARG A 311 -6.59 -16.87 6.55
CA ARG A 311 -5.36 -16.13 6.86
C ARG A 311 -4.11 -16.77 6.26
N ALA A 312 -4.00 -18.10 6.32
CA ALA A 312 -2.88 -18.82 5.73
C ALA A 312 -2.87 -18.75 4.19
N GLU A 313 -4.03 -18.82 3.54
CA GLU A 313 -4.13 -18.64 2.08
C GLU A 313 -3.75 -17.22 1.65
N LEU A 314 -4.22 -16.19 2.35
CA LEU A 314 -3.87 -14.79 2.04
C LEU A 314 -2.41 -14.46 2.39
N ALA A 315 -1.85 -15.05 3.44
CA ALA A 315 -0.42 -14.95 3.74
C ALA A 315 0.44 -15.49 2.60
N ARG A 316 0.04 -16.63 1.99
CA ARG A 316 0.69 -17.18 0.79
C ARG A 316 0.61 -16.24 -0.41
N MET A 317 -0.52 -15.58 -0.62
CA MET A 317 -0.66 -14.56 -1.67
C MET A 317 0.28 -13.38 -1.43
N CYS A 318 0.38 -12.89 -0.19
CA CYS A 318 1.28 -11.80 0.16
C CYS A 318 2.76 -12.17 -0.03
N VAL A 319 3.16 -13.40 0.35
CA VAL A 319 4.50 -13.94 0.07
C VAL A 319 4.78 -13.99 -1.44
N ALA A 320 3.82 -14.49 -2.23
CA ALA A 320 3.94 -14.55 -3.68
C ALA A 320 4.02 -13.15 -4.31
N GLN A 321 3.28 -12.18 -3.79
CA GLN A 321 3.36 -10.77 -4.21
C GLN A 321 4.74 -10.18 -3.89
N ALA A 322 5.29 -10.47 -2.71
CA ALA A 322 6.63 -10.03 -2.31
C ALA A 322 7.71 -10.60 -3.25
N THR A 323 7.64 -11.90 -3.56
CA THR A 323 8.60 -12.53 -4.49
C THR A 323 8.44 -12.01 -5.91
N LEU A 324 7.21 -11.74 -6.36
CA LEU A 324 6.94 -11.12 -7.67
C LEU A 324 7.58 -9.74 -7.75
N CYS A 325 7.34 -8.87 -6.77
CA CYS A 325 7.93 -7.54 -6.70
C CYS A 325 9.46 -7.59 -6.68
N ARG A 326 10.07 -8.64 -6.12
CA ARG A 326 11.52 -8.84 -6.16
C ARG A 326 12.01 -9.27 -7.56
N SER A 327 11.24 -10.07 -8.30
CA SER A 327 11.52 -10.39 -9.70
C SER A 327 11.39 -9.17 -10.64
N MET A 328 10.75 -8.08 -10.20
CA MET A 328 10.66 -6.81 -10.94
C MET A 328 11.91 -5.92 -10.78
N SER A 329 13.11 -6.50 -10.63
CA SER A 329 14.36 -5.75 -10.44
C SER A 329 14.70 -4.84 -11.64
N PHE A 330 14.11 -5.10 -12.82
CA PHE A 330 14.22 -4.24 -14.00
C PHE A 330 13.71 -2.81 -13.76
N LEU A 331 12.77 -2.60 -12.82
CA LEU A 331 12.26 -1.27 -12.47
C LEU A 331 13.36 -0.36 -11.89
N SER A 332 14.36 -0.96 -11.26
CA SER A 332 15.54 -0.27 -10.69
C SER A 332 16.68 -0.13 -11.71
N SER A 333 16.53 -0.67 -12.92
CA SER A 333 17.58 -0.73 -13.94
C SER A 333 17.48 0.42 -14.93
N GLY A 334 18.59 0.77 -15.58
CA GLY A 334 18.60 1.76 -16.68
C GLY A 334 17.76 1.39 -17.90
N MET A 335 17.24 0.15 -17.97
CA MET A 335 16.27 -0.28 -19.00
C MET A 335 14.88 0.32 -18.76
N TYR A 336 14.59 0.75 -17.54
CA TYR A 336 13.32 1.38 -17.24
C TYR A 336 13.32 2.82 -17.74
N VAL A 337 12.64 3.05 -18.85
CA VAL A 337 12.48 4.38 -19.45
C VAL A 337 11.18 4.99 -18.90
N ALA A 338 11.31 5.93 -17.97
CA ALA A 338 10.18 6.75 -17.54
C ALA A 338 9.76 7.67 -18.70
N PRO A 339 8.45 7.90 -18.95
CA PRO A 339 7.97 8.67 -20.11
C PRO A 339 8.47 10.12 -20.23
N HIS A 340 8.96 10.70 -19.13
CA HIS A 340 9.50 12.07 -19.12
C HIS A 340 11.03 12.13 -19.20
N ASP A 341 11.73 11.00 -19.24
CA ASP A 341 13.17 10.96 -19.49
C ASP A 341 13.42 11.11 -21.00
N SER A 342 13.19 12.33 -21.50
CA SER A 342 13.55 12.75 -22.87
C SER A 342 15.07 12.69 -23.13
N SER A 343 15.84 12.50 -22.07
CA SER A 343 17.26 12.18 -22.12
C SER A 343 17.47 10.76 -21.61
N LEU A 344 17.60 9.80 -22.51
CA LEU A 344 18.38 8.59 -22.21
C LEU A 344 19.70 9.09 -21.61
N SER A 345 19.88 8.89 -20.30
CA SER A 345 21.11 9.30 -19.63
C SER A 345 22.28 8.76 -20.45
N ALA A 346 23.36 9.53 -20.55
CA ALA A 346 24.56 9.10 -21.28
C ALA A 346 25.10 7.73 -20.76
N GLY A 347 24.68 7.30 -19.56
CA GLY A 347 24.93 5.97 -18.99
C GLY A 347 24.17 4.83 -19.69
N THR A 348 22.88 4.99 -20.01
CA THR A 348 22.09 3.99 -20.74
C THR A 348 22.64 3.82 -22.17
N ARG A 349 23.03 4.92 -22.82
CA ARG A 349 23.69 4.88 -24.14
C ARG A 349 25.03 4.12 -24.16
N ARG A 350 25.73 4.01 -23.02
CA ARG A 350 26.98 3.22 -22.90
C ARG A 350 26.73 1.73 -22.65
N ALA A 351 25.62 1.35 -22.02
CA ALA A 351 25.27 -0.05 -21.77
C ALA A 351 24.75 -0.75 -23.04
N ALA A 352 24.04 -0.03 -23.91
CA ALA A 352 23.57 -0.51 -25.21
C ALA A 352 24.72 -0.97 -26.13
N ALA A 353 25.90 -0.35 -26.03
CA ALA A 353 27.05 -0.64 -26.89
C ALA A 353 27.76 -1.99 -26.61
N ASP A 354 27.45 -2.69 -25.50
CA ASP A 354 28.23 -3.87 -25.06
C ASP A 354 27.40 -5.18 -24.95
N GLY A 355 26.17 -5.22 -25.49
CA GLY A 355 25.32 -6.42 -25.45
C GLY A 355 24.85 -6.85 -24.04
N GLY A 356 25.19 -6.09 -23.00
CA GLY A 356 24.76 -6.32 -21.62
C GLY A 356 23.25 -6.13 -21.41
N GLU A 357 22.64 -5.20 -22.12
CA GLU A 357 21.19 -4.92 -22.03
C GLU A 357 20.32 -6.11 -22.44
N GLN A 358 20.70 -6.82 -23.52
CA GLN A 358 19.96 -8.00 -23.96
C GLN A 358 20.06 -9.15 -22.95
N ARG A 359 21.22 -9.33 -22.32
CA ARG A 359 21.42 -10.34 -21.27
C ARG A 359 20.59 -10.01 -20.01
N LEU A 360 20.54 -8.74 -19.63
CA LEU A 360 19.69 -8.26 -18.52
C LEU A 360 18.21 -8.47 -18.84
N PHE A 361 17.76 -8.09 -20.03
CA PHE A 361 16.38 -8.30 -20.47
C PHE A 361 15.98 -9.78 -20.43
N THR A 362 16.84 -10.66 -20.94
CA THR A 362 16.62 -12.13 -20.91
C THR A 362 16.55 -12.64 -19.46
N THR A 363 17.38 -12.10 -18.57
CA THR A 363 17.37 -12.42 -17.14
C THR A 363 16.04 -12.02 -16.50
N TYR A 364 15.57 -10.79 -16.73
CA TYR A 364 14.31 -10.31 -16.16
C TYR A 364 13.09 -11.10 -16.65
N ILE A 365 13.05 -11.47 -17.94
CA ILE A 365 11.99 -12.34 -18.45
C ILE A 365 12.03 -13.70 -17.78
N ARG A 366 13.22 -14.31 -17.68
CA ARG A 366 13.39 -15.61 -17.04
C ARG A 366 12.90 -15.56 -15.59
N ASP A 367 13.31 -14.56 -14.82
CA ASP A 367 12.95 -14.45 -13.41
C ASP A 367 11.43 -14.26 -13.21
N LEU A 368 10.74 -13.56 -14.12
CA LEU A 368 9.27 -13.46 -14.12
C LEU A 368 8.59 -14.78 -14.51
N LEU A 369 9.11 -15.50 -15.52
CA LEU A 369 8.57 -16.80 -15.95
C LEU A 369 8.77 -17.87 -14.88
N GLU A 370 9.96 -17.95 -14.29
CA GLU A 370 10.27 -18.86 -13.18
C GLU A 370 9.39 -18.57 -11.96
N TRP A 371 9.12 -17.29 -11.66
CA TRP A 371 8.17 -16.94 -10.61
C TRP A 371 6.78 -17.50 -10.91
N ARG A 372 6.25 -17.32 -12.14
CA ARG A 372 4.93 -17.81 -12.55
C ARG A 372 4.84 -19.33 -12.48
N ASP A 373 5.84 -20.01 -13.03
CA ASP A 373 5.86 -21.47 -13.18
C ASP A 373 6.17 -22.18 -11.86
N GLY A 374 6.79 -21.49 -10.91
CA GLY A 374 7.08 -22.00 -9.56
C GLY A 374 5.95 -21.81 -8.54
N LEU A 375 4.81 -21.24 -8.91
CA LEU A 375 3.71 -20.98 -7.97
C LEU A 375 3.04 -22.28 -7.49
N PRO A 376 2.73 -22.41 -6.18
CA PRO A 376 1.89 -23.49 -5.68
C PRO A 376 0.47 -23.47 -6.29
N GLU A 377 -0.20 -24.62 -6.33
CA GLU A 377 -1.55 -24.76 -6.88
C GLU A 377 -2.57 -23.78 -6.25
N GLY A 378 -2.49 -23.56 -4.93
CA GLY A 378 -3.39 -22.64 -4.23
C GLY A 378 -3.22 -21.15 -4.60
N VAL A 379 -2.06 -20.78 -5.16
CA VAL A 379 -1.68 -19.41 -5.56
C VAL A 379 -1.79 -19.20 -7.07
N SER A 380 -1.65 -20.27 -7.84
CA SER A 380 -1.80 -20.27 -9.30
C SER A 380 -3.17 -19.74 -9.73
N TYR A 381 -3.20 -19.04 -10.86
CA TYR A 381 -4.43 -18.42 -11.34
C TYR A 381 -5.49 -19.47 -11.64
N ARG A 382 -6.72 -19.19 -11.20
CA ARG A 382 -7.92 -19.84 -11.72
C ARG A 382 -9.04 -18.79 -11.79
N PRO A 383 -9.97 -18.91 -12.77
CA PRO A 383 -11.15 -18.06 -12.80
C PRO A 383 -11.95 -18.15 -11.50
N ILE A 384 -12.54 -17.02 -11.13
CA ILE A 384 -13.52 -16.91 -10.04
C ILE A 384 -14.74 -17.71 -10.43
N SER A 385 -15.20 -18.56 -9.51
CA SER A 385 -16.43 -19.33 -9.63
C SER A 385 -17.47 -18.86 -8.63
N SER A 386 -18.74 -19.20 -8.86
CA SER A 386 -19.83 -18.91 -7.93
C SER A 386 -19.62 -19.51 -6.54
N SER A 387 -18.88 -20.61 -6.42
CA SER A 387 -18.52 -21.22 -5.13
C SER A 387 -17.55 -20.38 -4.30
N ASP A 388 -16.82 -19.46 -4.94
CA ASP A 388 -15.89 -18.56 -4.25
C ASP A 388 -16.62 -17.38 -3.58
N ILE A 389 -17.85 -17.12 -4.02
CA ILE A 389 -18.65 -15.95 -3.64
C ILE A 389 -19.76 -16.41 -2.72
N GLY A 390 -19.73 -16.00 -1.45
CA GLY A 390 -20.79 -16.37 -0.51
C GLY A 390 -20.34 -16.39 0.95
N ARG A 391 -21.13 -17.10 1.78
CA ARG A 391 -21.04 -17.10 3.26
C ARG A 391 -19.72 -17.60 3.83
N ASP A 392 -18.94 -18.35 3.04
CA ASP A 392 -17.62 -18.84 3.47
C ASP A 392 -16.55 -17.74 3.44
N GLY A 393 -16.88 -16.56 2.89
CA GLY A 393 -16.00 -15.39 2.85
C GLY A 393 -14.73 -15.61 2.05
N ASN A 394 -14.72 -16.51 1.06
CA ASN A 394 -13.53 -16.76 0.23
C ASN A 394 -13.34 -15.71 -0.87
N THR A 395 -14.26 -14.75 -1.01
CA THR A 395 -14.20 -13.69 -2.01
C THR A 395 -12.86 -12.97 -2.04
N SER A 396 -12.30 -12.60 -0.88
CA SER A 396 -11.02 -11.90 -0.83
C SER A 396 -9.84 -12.78 -1.27
N ILE A 397 -9.91 -14.10 -1.08
CA ILE A 397 -8.86 -15.04 -1.56
C ILE A 397 -8.86 -15.07 -3.08
N SER A 398 -10.03 -15.19 -3.69
CA SER A 398 -10.15 -15.19 -5.16
C SER A 398 -9.78 -13.83 -5.76
N LEU A 399 -10.08 -12.73 -5.07
CA LEU A 399 -9.70 -11.39 -5.50
C LEU A 399 -8.18 -11.16 -5.39
N ASP A 400 -7.55 -11.50 -4.27
CA ASP A 400 -6.09 -11.43 -4.09
C ASP A 400 -5.36 -12.23 -5.16
N ARG A 401 -5.83 -13.46 -5.43
CA ARG A 401 -5.29 -14.29 -6.50
C ARG A 401 -5.42 -13.60 -7.87
N ALA A 402 -6.61 -13.12 -8.22
CA ALA A 402 -6.83 -12.48 -9.51
C ALA A 402 -5.94 -11.23 -9.69
N VAL A 403 -5.86 -10.38 -8.65
CA VAL A 403 -5.02 -9.18 -8.66
C VAL A 403 -3.53 -9.53 -8.75
N LEU A 404 -3.05 -10.55 -8.03
CA LEU A 404 -1.67 -11.01 -8.11
C LEU A 404 -1.24 -11.34 -9.55
N HIS A 405 -2.12 -12.02 -10.29
CA HIS A 405 -1.86 -12.36 -11.70
C HIS A 405 -2.01 -11.16 -12.64
N MET A 406 -2.92 -10.23 -12.35
CA MET A 406 -2.97 -8.94 -13.05
C MET A 406 -1.67 -8.13 -12.87
N ILE A 407 -1.08 -8.12 -11.66
CA ILE A 407 0.22 -7.48 -11.39
C ILE A 407 1.33 -8.15 -12.21
N TYR A 408 1.35 -9.48 -12.28
CA TYR A 408 2.32 -10.21 -13.09
C TYR A 408 2.26 -9.79 -14.57
N TYR A 409 1.07 -9.80 -15.18
CA TYR A 409 0.92 -9.38 -16.57
C TYR A 409 1.23 -7.90 -16.77
N ALA A 410 0.93 -7.04 -15.80
CA ALA A 410 1.32 -5.63 -15.86
C ALA A 410 2.86 -5.46 -15.84
N ALA A 411 3.57 -6.27 -15.04
CA ALA A 411 5.03 -6.27 -15.01
C ALA A 411 5.64 -6.76 -16.34
N VAL A 412 5.08 -7.84 -16.91
CA VAL A 412 5.48 -8.34 -18.24
C VAL A 412 5.25 -7.27 -19.31
N LEU A 413 4.06 -6.67 -19.34
CA LEU A 413 3.72 -5.58 -20.26
C LEU A 413 4.72 -4.43 -20.13
N CYS A 414 5.01 -3.98 -18.90
CA CYS A 414 5.96 -2.90 -18.64
C CYS A 414 7.36 -3.24 -19.14
N LEU A 415 7.86 -4.45 -18.89
CA LEU A 415 9.21 -4.87 -19.31
C LEU A 415 9.35 -4.88 -20.84
N TYR A 416 8.39 -5.47 -21.55
CA TYR A 416 8.40 -5.51 -23.01
C TYR A 416 8.21 -4.13 -23.63
N ARG A 417 7.38 -3.29 -23.02
CA ARG A 417 7.21 -1.90 -23.44
C ARG A 417 8.52 -1.11 -23.33
N SER A 418 9.22 -1.21 -22.19
CA SER A 418 10.51 -0.54 -22.01
C SER A 418 11.54 -1.00 -23.05
N ARG A 419 11.62 -2.31 -23.32
CA ARG A 419 12.49 -2.85 -24.38
C ARG A 419 12.09 -2.33 -25.76
N PHE A 420 10.80 -2.28 -26.07
CA PHE A 420 10.31 -1.75 -27.34
C PHE A 420 10.72 -0.29 -27.56
N MET A 421 10.59 0.56 -26.53
CA MET A 421 11.01 1.96 -26.60
C MET A 421 12.52 2.12 -26.88
N VAL A 422 13.36 1.34 -26.19
CA VAL A 422 14.81 1.32 -26.45
C VAL A 422 15.12 0.92 -27.90
N LEU A 423 14.46 -0.14 -28.41
CA LEU A 423 14.63 -0.61 -29.78
C LEU A 423 14.13 0.38 -30.85
N GLN A 424 13.21 1.30 -30.53
CA GLN A 424 12.79 2.34 -31.45
C GLN A 424 13.85 3.43 -31.62
N HIS A 425 14.55 3.80 -30.54
CA HIS A 425 15.59 4.82 -30.58
C HIS A 425 16.91 4.32 -31.16
N ASP A 426 17.21 3.03 -31.05
CA ASP A 426 18.40 2.42 -31.64
C ASP A 426 18.18 2.12 -33.14
N ARG A 427 18.59 3.06 -34.00
CA ARG A 427 18.35 3.01 -35.46
C ARG A 427 19.30 2.08 -36.22
N ALA A 428 20.34 1.54 -35.60
CA ALA A 428 21.43 0.89 -36.34
C ALA A 428 21.32 -0.63 -36.47
N ASP A 429 20.80 -1.38 -35.49
CA ASP A 429 20.86 -2.87 -35.49
C ASP A 429 19.67 -3.59 -34.82
N ALA A 430 18.57 -2.90 -34.52
CA ALA A 430 17.44 -3.51 -33.83
C ALA A 430 16.70 -4.55 -34.71
N SER A 431 16.78 -5.83 -34.35
CA SER A 431 16.09 -6.93 -35.05
C SER A 431 14.58 -6.68 -35.13
N ALA A 432 14.03 -6.65 -36.35
CA ALA A 432 12.59 -6.53 -36.60
C ALA A 432 11.79 -7.61 -35.84
N MET A 433 12.38 -8.81 -35.69
CA MET A 433 11.81 -9.91 -34.92
C MET A 433 11.69 -9.57 -33.43
N GLU A 434 12.67 -8.87 -32.84
CA GLU A 434 12.61 -8.49 -31.42
C GLU A 434 11.53 -7.44 -31.16
N LYS A 435 11.38 -6.46 -32.06
CA LYS A 435 10.30 -5.47 -32.00
C LYS A 435 8.93 -6.16 -32.06
N GLU A 436 8.78 -7.11 -32.96
CA GLU A 436 7.53 -7.86 -33.11
C GLU A 436 7.22 -8.73 -31.89
N MET A 437 8.23 -9.39 -31.34
CA MET A 437 8.09 -10.13 -30.08
C MET A 437 7.61 -9.24 -28.94
N CYS A 438 8.15 -8.01 -28.80
CA CYS A 438 7.70 -7.09 -27.77
C CYS A 438 6.21 -6.73 -27.93
N LYS A 439 5.76 -6.46 -29.16
CA LYS A 439 4.34 -6.19 -29.45
C LYS A 439 3.45 -7.36 -29.03
N ILE A 440 3.80 -8.57 -29.46
CA ILE A 440 3.04 -9.80 -29.14
C ILE A 440 2.86 -9.97 -27.63
N TYR A 441 3.93 -9.80 -26.83
CA TYR A 441 3.84 -9.97 -25.39
C TYR A 441 3.10 -8.82 -24.67
N MET A 442 3.19 -7.58 -25.17
CA MET A 442 2.36 -6.48 -24.67
C MET A 442 0.87 -6.76 -24.90
N GLN A 443 0.49 -7.18 -26.11
CA GLN A 443 -0.88 -7.52 -26.48
C GLN A 443 -1.39 -8.74 -25.70
N HIS A 444 -0.57 -9.78 -25.57
CA HIS A 444 -0.90 -10.95 -24.77
C HIS A 444 -1.20 -10.53 -23.32
N SER A 445 -0.34 -9.72 -22.71
CA SER A 445 -0.50 -9.26 -21.33
C SER A 445 -1.77 -8.42 -21.16
N ALA A 446 -2.04 -7.48 -22.06
CA ALA A 446 -3.26 -6.67 -22.05
C ALA A 446 -4.52 -7.53 -22.16
N LYS A 447 -4.53 -8.51 -23.08
CA LYS A 447 -5.63 -9.46 -23.23
C LYS A 447 -5.88 -10.26 -21.96
N ARG A 448 -4.82 -10.77 -21.31
CA ARG A 448 -4.94 -11.53 -20.05
C ARG A 448 -5.46 -10.68 -18.90
N ILE A 449 -4.99 -9.43 -18.78
CA ILE A 449 -5.55 -8.46 -17.83
C ILE A 449 -7.05 -8.24 -18.10
N GLY A 450 -7.44 -8.06 -19.36
CA GLY A 450 -8.85 -7.89 -19.75
C GLY A 450 -9.73 -9.09 -19.43
N GLU A 451 -9.24 -10.32 -19.65
CA GLU A 451 -9.93 -11.56 -19.31
C GLU A 451 -10.17 -11.70 -17.79
N ILE A 452 -9.13 -11.45 -16.99
CA ILE A 452 -9.24 -11.49 -15.52
C ILE A 452 -10.20 -10.40 -15.04
N SER A 453 -10.06 -9.17 -15.56
CA SER A 453 -10.91 -8.02 -15.21
C SER A 453 -12.38 -8.28 -15.52
N ARG A 454 -12.66 -8.91 -16.67
CA ARG A 454 -14.02 -9.31 -17.04
C ARG A 454 -14.58 -10.34 -16.07
N ASN A 455 -13.79 -11.36 -15.72
CA ASN A 455 -14.22 -12.36 -14.75
C ASN A 455 -14.50 -11.77 -13.36
N ILE A 456 -13.77 -10.74 -12.92
CA ILE A 456 -14.07 -10.00 -11.67
C ILE A 456 -15.38 -9.21 -11.79
N TYR A 457 -15.56 -8.52 -12.91
CA TYR A 457 -16.75 -7.71 -13.18
C TYR A 457 -18.04 -8.55 -13.28
N ASP A 458 -17.99 -9.68 -14.00
CA ASP A 458 -19.12 -10.59 -14.18
C ASP A 458 -19.64 -11.16 -12.84
N HIS A 459 -18.81 -11.11 -11.80
CA HIS A 459 -19.12 -11.51 -10.44
C HIS A 459 -19.42 -10.34 -9.49
N GLY A 460 -19.40 -9.09 -9.97
CA GLY A 460 -19.71 -7.88 -9.19
C GLY A 460 -18.67 -7.54 -8.12
N LEU A 461 -17.40 -7.90 -8.33
CA LEU A 461 -16.33 -7.74 -7.34
C LEU A 461 -15.41 -6.54 -7.63
N ASP A 462 -15.68 -5.79 -8.69
CA ASP A 462 -14.91 -4.65 -9.19
C ASP A 462 -14.72 -3.53 -8.15
N ARG A 463 -15.72 -3.28 -7.30
CA ARG A 463 -15.66 -2.27 -6.21
C ARG A 463 -14.76 -2.66 -5.04
N LEU A 464 -14.33 -3.92 -4.96
CA LEU A 464 -13.47 -4.43 -3.89
C LEU A 464 -11.99 -4.39 -4.27
N LEU A 465 -11.67 -3.99 -5.51
CA LEU A 465 -10.31 -3.98 -6.01
C LEU A 465 -9.43 -2.95 -5.28
N PRO A 466 -8.15 -3.28 -5.05
CA PRO A 466 -7.20 -2.33 -4.47
C PRO A 466 -6.82 -1.24 -5.47
N SER A 467 -6.31 -0.11 -4.97
CA SER A 467 -5.97 1.09 -5.76
C SER A 467 -5.13 0.83 -7.01
N MET A 468 -4.24 -0.17 -6.97
CA MET A 468 -3.34 -0.50 -8.08
C MET A 468 -4.06 -1.10 -9.30
N ALA A 469 -5.26 -1.67 -9.13
CA ALA A 469 -5.99 -2.28 -10.23
C ALA A 469 -6.38 -1.24 -11.30
N ALA A 470 -6.59 0.02 -10.91
CA ALA A 470 -6.79 1.12 -11.85
C ALA A 470 -5.55 1.31 -12.75
N ASN A 471 -4.34 1.39 -12.18
CA ASN A 471 -3.10 1.55 -12.97
C ASN A 471 -2.86 0.37 -13.94
N ILE A 472 -3.21 -0.84 -13.50
CA ILE A 472 -3.13 -2.04 -14.35
C ILE A 472 -4.15 -1.95 -15.50
N ALA A 473 -5.37 -1.50 -15.21
CA ALA A 473 -6.41 -1.29 -16.21
C ALA A 473 -5.98 -0.25 -17.27
N VAL A 474 -5.36 0.86 -16.86
CA VAL A 474 -4.87 1.86 -17.82
C VAL A 474 -3.75 1.28 -18.70
N SER A 475 -2.82 0.52 -18.12
CA SER A 475 -1.75 -0.14 -18.88
C SER A 475 -2.31 -1.05 -19.98
N ALA A 476 -3.34 -1.85 -19.67
CA ALA A 476 -4.02 -2.68 -20.67
C ALA A 476 -4.82 -1.85 -21.68
N ALA A 477 -5.52 -0.81 -21.24
CA ALA A 477 -6.28 0.09 -22.11
C ALA A 477 -5.38 0.76 -23.16
N SER A 478 -4.17 1.18 -22.78
CA SER A 478 -3.22 1.81 -23.70
C SER A 478 -2.82 0.91 -24.87
N VAL A 479 -2.63 -0.39 -24.60
CA VAL A 479 -2.30 -1.37 -25.65
C VAL A 479 -3.50 -1.58 -26.57
N HIS A 480 -4.71 -1.73 -26.03
CA HIS A 480 -5.91 -1.90 -26.84
C HIS A 480 -6.22 -0.67 -27.72
N LEU A 481 -5.94 0.54 -27.23
CA LEU A 481 -6.13 1.75 -28.03
C LEU A 481 -5.13 1.82 -29.19
N LEU A 482 -3.87 1.46 -28.95
CA LEU A 482 -2.85 1.34 -30.00
C LEU A 482 -3.25 0.31 -31.07
N GLU A 483 -3.91 -0.78 -30.70
CA GLU A 483 -4.45 -1.77 -31.64
C GLU A 483 -5.62 -1.22 -32.46
N LEU A 484 -6.57 -0.53 -31.82
CA LEU A 484 -7.73 0.07 -32.49
C LEU A 484 -7.33 1.13 -33.51
N ARG A 485 -6.27 1.90 -33.23
CA ARG A 485 -5.72 2.93 -34.11
C ARG A 485 -4.80 2.38 -35.21
N GLY A 486 -4.69 1.06 -35.34
CA GLY A 486 -3.84 0.41 -36.35
C GLY A 486 -2.33 0.57 -36.15
N GLN A 487 -1.90 1.18 -35.03
CA GLN A 487 -0.48 1.38 -34.71
C GLN A 487 0.20 0.11 -34.18
N LEU A 488 -0.59 -0.83 -33.65
CA LEU A 488 -0.16 -2.19 -33.33
C LEU A 488 -1.00 -3.18 -34.13
N GLN A 489 -0.34 -4.06 -34.90
CA GLN A 489 -1.01 -5.16 -35.58
C GLN A 489 -1.54 -6.16 -34.54
N GLY A 490 -2.87 -6.25 -34.39
CA GLY A 490 -3.50 -7.10 -33.39
C GLY A 490 -5.00 -7.27 -33.64
N CYS A 491 -5.62 -8.17 -32.87
CA CYS A 491 -7.08 -8.34 -32.85
C CYS A 491 -7.71 -7.46 -31.75
N GLY A 492 -7.19 -6.25 -31.52
CA GLY A 492 -7.75 -5.32 -30.56
C GLY A 492 -9.21 -5.10 -30.88
N THR A 493 -10.09 -5.46 -29.95
CA THR A 493 -11.54 -5.29 -30.14
C THR A 493 -12.01 -4.13 -29.27
N GLU A 494 -12.92 -3.33 -29.79
CA GLU A 494 -13.58 -2.27 -29.03
C GLU A 494 -14.14 -2.79 -27.67
N PRO A 495 -14.73 -4.01 -27.59
CA PRO A 495 -15.07 -4.64 -26.31
C PRO A 495 -13.93 -4.77 -25.28
N SER A 496 -12.70 -5.06 -25.72
CA SER A 496 -11.54 -5.19 -24.82
C SER A 496 -11.18 -3.83 -24.21
N TYR A 497 -11.15 -2.79 -25.02
CA TYR A 497 -10.92 -1.41 -24.56
C TYR A 497 -12.03 -0.94 -23.61
N ARG A 498 -13.30 -1.17 -23.98
CA ARG A 498 -14.46 -0.85 -23.13
C ARG A 498 -14.40 -1.57 -21.78
N GLN A 499 -13.89 -2.81 -21.73
CA GLN A 499 -13.75 -3.55 -20.46
C GLN A 499 -12.74 -2.87 -19.52
N SER A 500 -11.58 -2.44 -20.03
CA SER A 500 -10.59 -1.71 -19.22
C SER A 500 -11.16 -0.37 -18.73
N ARG A 501 -11.91 0.34 -19.58
CA ARG A 501 -12.63 1.58 -19.18
C ARG A 501 -13.63 1.33 -18.07
N ARG A 502 -14.45 0.27 -18.17
CA ARG A 502 -15.43 -0.08 -17.13
C ARG A 502 -14.79 -0.34 -15.78
N LEU A 503 -13.63 -1.03 -15.76
CA LEU A 503 -12.91 -1.29 -14.53
C LEU A 503 -12.43 0.00 -13.84
N MET A 504 -11.93 0.95 -14.63
CA MET A 504 -11.56 2.28 -14.11
C MET A 504 -12.79 3.03 -13.61
N GLN A 505 -13.88 3.02 -14.39
CA GLN A 505 -15.14 3.65 -13.99
C GLN A 505 -15.69 3.05 -12.68
N SER A 506 -15.66 1.74 -12.47
CA SER A 506 -16.16 1.15 -11.22
C SER A 506 -15.39 1.57 -9.95
N MET A 507 -14.17 2.08 -10.12
CA MET A 507 -13.25 2.45 -9.04
C MET A 507 -13.17 3.96 -8.80
N HIS A 508 -13.85 4.76 -9.64
CA HIS A 508 -13.71 6.21 -9.68
C HIS A 508 -14.11 6.88 -8.35
N ASP A 509 -15.16 6.39 -7.69
CA ASP A 509 -15.63 6.88 -6.39
C ASP A 509 -14.72 6.46 -5.20
N ILE A 510 -13.75 5.56 -5.44
CA ILE A 510 -12.83 4.99 -4.45
C ILE A 510 -11.39 5.48 -4.64
N TYR A 511 -10.97 5.88 -5.83
CA TYR A 511 -9.59 6.28 -6.11
C TYR A 511 -9.52 7.41 -7.15
N ALA A 512 -8.88 8.54 -6.81
CA ALA A 512 -8.76 9.68 -7.72
C ALA A 512 -8.03 9.35 -9.04
N GLY A 513 -7.03 8.46 -9.04
CA GLY A 513 -6.38 8.02 -10.28
C GLY A 513 -7.34 7.41 -11.31
N ALA A 514 -8.44 6.78 -10.84
CA ALA A 514 -9.49 6.25 -11.70
C ALA A 514 -10.46 7.35 -12.19
N ASP A 515 -10.77 8.34 -11.36
CA ASP A 515 -11.53 9.55 -11.75
C ASP A 515 -10.83 10.30 -12.90
N LEU A 516 -9.53 10.54 -12.75
CA LEU A 516 -8.70 11.27 -13.73
C LEU A 516 -8.52 10.47 -15.02
N SER A 517 -8.21 9.17 -14.91
CA SER A 517 -8.11 8.30 -16.09
C SER A 517 -9.41 8.30 -16.90
N ARG A 518 -10.56 8.31 -16.21
CA ARG A 518 -11.87 8.42 -16.88
C ARG A 518 -12.04 9.74 -17.61
N GLU A 519 -11.61 10.86 -17.03
CA GLU A 519 -11.71 12.18 -17.65
C GLU A 519 -10.86 12.27 -18.91
N SER A 520 -9.58 11.89 -18.86
CA SER A 520 -8.70 11.87 -20.04
C SER A 520 -9.23 10.99 -21.17
N LEU A 521 -9.97 9.91 -20.85
CA LEU A 521 -10.59 9.02 -21.84
C LEU A 521 -11.93 9.54 -22.38
N LYS A 522 -12.47 10.66 -21.86
CA LYS A 522 -13.65 11.34 -22.42
C LYS A 522 -13.27 12.42 -23.43
N TRP A 523 -12.21 13.17 -23.16
CA TRP A 523 -11.66 14.13 -24.13
C TRP A 523 -11.44 13.49 -25.51
N HIS A 524 -10.97 12.24 -25.53
CA HIS A 524 -10.80 11.49 -26.77
C HIS A 524 -12.08 11.15 -27.54
N GLU A 525 -13.24 11.06 -26.88
CA GLU A 525 -14.52 10.85 -27.59
C GLU A 525 -15.00 12.13 -28.26
N GLU A 526 -14.76 13.28 -27.62
CA GLU A 526 -15.13 14.60 -28.13
C GLU A 526 -14.24 15.01 -29.32
N ASP A 527 -12.93 14.72 -29.26
CA ASP A 527 -12.01 14.97 -30.38
C ASP A 527 -12.35 14.12 -31.62
N GLU A 528 -12.71 12.83 -31.45
CA GLU A 528 -13.11 11.94 -32.55
C GLU A 528 -14.44 12.43 -33.20
N GLU A 529 -15.40 12.89 -32.40
CA GLU A 529 -16.66 13.47 -32.89
C GLU A 529 -16.44 14.82 -33.62
N GLU A 530 -15.48 15.64 -33.18
CA GLU A 530 -15.12 16.90 -33.84
C GLU A 530 -14.34 16.68 -35.14
N GLU A 531 -13.44 15.68 -35.21
CA GLU A 531 -12.73 15.29 -36.42
C GLU A 531 -13.67 14.73 -37.49
N GLU A 532 -14.62 13.86 -37.10
CA GLU A 532 -15.65 13.32 -38.00
C GLU A 532 -16.53 14.46 -38.58
N GLN A 533 -16.93 15.43 -37.75
CA GLN A 533 -17.69 16.60 -38.21
C GLN A 533 -16.89 17.50 -39.17
N GLN A 534 -15.59 17.66 -38.94
CA GLN A 534 -14.72 18.42 -39.84
C GLN A 534 -14.46 17.70 -41.16
N GLU A 535 -14.39 16.38 -41.17
CA GLU A 535 -14.32 15.59 -42.40
C GLU A 535 -15.63 15.63 -43.20
N GLU A 536 -16.78 15.54 -42.52
CA GLU A 536 -18.09 15.72 -43.15
C GLU A 536 -18.24 17.11 -43.77
N GLU A 537 -17.80 18.17 -43.08
CA GLU A 537 -17.79 19.53 -43.62
C GLU A 537 -16.85 19.69 -44.82
N LYS A 538 -15.68 19.04 -44.82
CA LYS A 538 -14.75 19.05 -45.97
C LYS A 538 -15.34 18.29 -47.17
N GLN A 539 -16.04 17.19 -46.92
CA GLN A 539 -16.76 16.44 -47.95
C GLN A 539 -17.97 17.23 -48.50
N GLU A 540 -18.67 17.99 -47.67
CA GLU A 540 -19.73 18.89 -48.14
C GLU A 540 -19.18 20.08 -48.93
N LYS A 541 -18.08 20.69 -48.47
CA LYS A 541 -17.43 21.79 -49.19
C LYS A 541 -16.92 21.36 -50.56
N SER A 542 -16.32 20.17 -50.67
CA SER A 542 -15.90 19.59 -51.97
C SER A 542 -17.06 19.21 -52.90
N ARG A 543 -18.24 18.86 -52.35
CA ARG A 543 -19.48 18.65 -53.11
C ARG A 543 -20.14 19.97 -53.55
N SER A 544 -19.93 21.06 -52.81
CA SER A 544 -20.47 22.39 -53.11
C SER A 544 -19.62 23.19 -54.12
N SER A 545 -18.31 22.92 -54.20
CA SER A 545 -17.44 23.46 -55.25
C SER A 545 -17.56 22.60 -56.51
N GLY A 546 -18.54 22.90 -57.35
CA GLY A 546 -18.72 22.25 -58.66
C GLY A 546 -17.40 22.16 -59.42
N GLY A 547 -17.03 20.94 -59.80
CA GLY A 547 -15.68 20.60 -60.21
C GLY A 547 -15.20 21.29 -61.48
N GLN A 548 -13.91 21.64 -61.47
CA GLN A 548 -13.01 21.49 -62.62
C GLN A 548 -11.56 21.66 -62.18
N ALA A 549 -10.71 20.77 -62.70
CA ALA A 549 -9.24 20.70 -62.60
C ALA A 549 -8.63 20.08 -61.33
N ALA A 550 -8.40 18.76 -61.38
CA ALA A 550 -7.11 18.12 -61.08
C ALA A 550 -7.25 16.60 -61.22
N ALA A 551 -7.00 16.09 -62.43
CA ALA A 551 -6.90 14.65 -62.71
C ALA A 551 -5.43 14.21 -62.88
N GLU A 552 -4.47 14.98 -62.35
CA GLU A 552 -3.04 14.71 -62.45
C GLU A 552 -2.35 15.00 -61.11
N THR A 553 -2.65 14.20 -60.08
CA THR A 553 -1.81 14.01 -58.85
C THR A 553 -2.23 12.77 -58.04
N ARG A 554 -2.95 11.81 -58.65
CA ARG A 554 -3.55 10.67 -57.93
C ARG A 554 -2.63 9.46 -57.73
N GLU A 555 -1.30 9.65 -57.77
CA GLU A 555 -0.32 8.57 -57.52
C GLU A 555 0.79 8.95 -56.53
N GLU A 556 0.76 10.12 -55.86
CA GLU A 556 1.79 10.50 -54.86
C GLU A 556 1.25 10.90 -53.48
N GLU A 557 -0.07 10.84 -53.23
CA GLU A 557 -0.67 11.24 -51.93
C GLU A 557 -1.27 10.07 -51.11
N GLU A 558 -0.88 8.82 -51.38
CA GLU A 558 -1.25 7.65 -50.53
C GLU A 558 -0.22 7.32 -49.44
N GLU A 559 0.86 8.09 -49.27
CA GLU A 559 1.92 7.79 -48.29
C GLU A 559 1.92 8.63 -47.00
N ASP A 560 1.04 9.61 -46.79
CA ASP A 560 1.20 10.56 -45.66
C ASP A 560 0.02 10.69 -44.67
N TYR A 561 -0.93 9.75 -44.65
CA TYR A 561 -2.00 9.71 -43.64
C TYR A 561 -1.63 8.98 -42.33
N LEU A 562 -0.35 8.63 -42.16
CA LEU A 562 0.17 7.99 -40.93
C LEU A 562 0.90 8.95 -39.98
N VAL A 563 0.86 10.26 -40.22
CA VAL A 563 1.29 11.25 -39.23
C VAL A 563 0.10 11.56 -38.31
N ALA A 564 -0.41 10.52 -37.64
CA ALA A 564 -1.26 10.72 -36.49
C ALA A 564 -0.42 11.41 -35.40
N ASP A 565 -0.92 12.56 -34.96
CA ASP A 565 -0.31 13.44 -33.99
C ASP A 565 0.40 12.66 -32.87
N ALA A 566 1.73 12.78 -32.78
CA ALA A 566 2.54 11.98 -31.85
C ALA A 566 2.28 12.34 -30.37
N ASP A 567 1.42 13.32 -30.11
CA ASP A 567 1.12 13.85 -28.80
C ASP A 567 -0.02 13.09 -28.09
N TRP A 568 -0.93 12.39 -28.76
CA TRP A 568 -2.01 11.66 -28.04
C TRP A 568 -1.51 10.46 -27.23
N LEU A 569 -0.47 9.75 -27.72
CA LEU A 569 0.15 8.67 -26.95
C LEU A 569 0.88 9.28 -25.76
N LYS A 570 1.45 10.47 -25.91
CA LYS A 570 1.95 11.26 -24.78
C LYS A 570 0.82 11.77 -23.90
N ASP A 571 -0.40 11.99 -24.36
CA ASP A 571 -1.54 12.46 -23.56
C ASP A 571 -2.27 11.34 -22.83
N LEU A 572 -2.33 10.13 -23.39
CA LEU A 572 -2.78 8.92 -22.71
C LEU A 572 -1.71 8.40 -21.74
N GLU A 573 -0.44 8.46 -22.16
CA GLU A 573 0.68 8.21 -21.26
C GLU A 573 0.80 9.30 -20.23
N ALA A 574 0.54 10.57 -20.55
CA ALA A 574 0.38 11.65 -19.59
C ALA A 574 -0.88 11.44 -18.78
N ALA A 575 -1.99 10.88 -19.25
CA ALA A 575 -3.12 10.57 -18.38
C ALA A 575 -2.71 9.56 -17.28
N THR A 576 -1.78 8.64 -17.61
CA THR A 576 -1.09 7.80 -16.61
C THR A 576 0.08 8.49 -15.88
N CYS A 577 0.70 9.50 -16.49
CA CYS A 577 1.92 10.21 -16.07
C CYS A 577 1.69 11.66 -15.64
N TRP A 578 0.45 12.12 -15.48
CA TRP A 578 0.08 13.41 -14.90
C TRP A 578 0.42 13.37 -13.40
N TYR A 579 0.76 12.19 -12.88
CA TYR A 579 1.49 11.97 -11.63
C TYR A 579 3.02 12.22 -11.70
N VAL A 580 3.59 12.58 -12.86
CA VAL A 580 5.02 12.82 -13.12
C VAL A 580 5.28 14.20 -13.77
N ALA A 581 4.32 14.80 -14.49
CA ALA A 581 4.48 16.09 -15.16
C ALA A 581 4.28 17.35 -14.27
N GLU A 582 4.92 17.39 -13.10
CA GLU A 582 5.59 18.63 -12.67
C GLU A 582 6.93 18.23 -12.04
N PRO A 583 7.93 17.89 -12.86
CA PRO A 583 9.28 17.75 -12.38
C PRO A 583 9.88 19.17 -12.32
N TYR A 584 10.28 19.60 -11.12
CA TYR A 584 11.14 20.77 -10.89
C TYR A 584 10.51 22.17 -11.00
N ARG A 585 9.66 22.56 -10.05
CA ARG A 585 9.87 23.89 -9.42
C ARG A 585 10.62 23.69 -8.12
N ALA A 586 11.91 24.02 -8.13
CA ALA A 586 12.71 24.18 -6.91
C ALA A 586 12.10 25.23 -5.96
N ASP A 587 11.19 26.08 -6.46
CA ASP A 587 10.56 27.15 -5.70
C ASP A 587 9.39 26.68 -4.81
N SER A 588 8.82 25.50 -5.06
CA SER A 588 7.66 25.00 -4.29
C SER A 588 8.05 24.38 -2.94
N PHE A 589 9.33 24.06 -2.74
CA PHE A 589 9.85 23.55 -1.47
C PHE A 589 10.15 24.65 -0.43
N LEU A 590 10.13 25.93 -0.83
CA LEU A 590 10.59 27.06 0.00
C LEU A 590 9.48 28.07 0.37
N GLN A 591 8.21 27.78 0.13
CA GLN A 591 7.11 28.70 0.47
C GLN A 591 6.35 28.35 1.76
N TYR A 592 6.98 27.62 2.69
CA TYR A 592 6.55 27.62 4.09
C TYR A 592 7.55 28.41 4.95
N PRO A 593 7.32 29.72 5.16
CA PRO A 593 7.90 30.40 6.31
C PRO A 593 7.08 29.98 7.54
N GLY A 594 7.62 29.08 8.34
CA GLY A 594 7.00 28.64 9.59
C GLY A 594 7.54 27.31 10.09
N GLU A 595 8.72 27.37 10.70
CA GLU A 595 9.20 26.51 11.81
C GLU A 595 8.80 25.03 11.78
N GLY A 596 9.74 24.15 11.40
CA GLY A 596 9.56 22.69 11.53
C GLY A 596 10.62 21.80 10.84
N LEU A 597 11.53 22.39 10.06
CA LEU A 597 12.56 21.64 9.32
C LEU A 597 13.91 21.48 10.05
N ASP A 598 14.04 21.97 11.28
CA ASP A 598 15.32 21.93 12.01
C ASP A 598 15.61 20.62 12.76
N VAL A 599 14.68 19.65 12.82
CA VAL A 599 14.85 18.45 13.66
C VAL A 599 15.56 17.28 12.94
N VAL A 600 15.75 17.34 11.62
CA VAL A 600 16.43 16.24 10.89
C VAL A 600 17.96 16.31 11.01
N ASN A 601 18.53 17.46 11.35
CA ASN A 601 19.99 17.63 11.47
C ASN A 601 20.57 17.26 12.85
N GLU A 602 19.77 17.20 13.91
CA GLU A 602 20.30 16.85 15.25
C GLU A 602 20.40 15.34 15.51
N PHE A 603 19.71 14.49 14.74
CA PHE A 603 19.77 13.02 14.91
C PHE A 603 21.00 12.34 14.30
N PHE A 604 21.79 13.04 13.46
CA PHE A 604 23.00 12.51 12.83
C PHE A 604 24.31 13.04 13.45
N ALA A 605 24.21 13.77 14.55
CA ALA A 605 25.35 14.31 15.26
C ALA A 605 25.49 13.73 16.68
N PHE A 606 25.51 12.39 16.83
CA PHE A 606 26.24 11.70 17.91
C PHE A 606 26.54 10.24 17.55
#